data_AF-A0A8J7YMR0-F1
#
_entry.id   AF-A0A8J7YMR0-F1
#
_cell.length_a   1.000
_cell.length_b   1.000
_cell.length_c   1.000
_cell.angle_alpha   90.00
_cell.angle_beta   90.00
_cell.angle_gamma   90.00
#
_symmetry.space_group_name_H-M   'P 1'
#
loop_
_entity.id
_entity.type
_entity.pdbx_description
1 polymer ?
#
loop_
_entity_poly.entity_id
_entity_poly.type
_entity_poly.pdbx_seq_one_letter_code
_entity_poly.pdbx_strand_id
1 'polypeptide(L)' 'MTERIPPHKHCRQCGNAISPDSTFCSDSCRDGYRAGLRRKKRQLYLYYLLLVVLLILALSYVSKL' A
#
# COMPACT_ATOMS: atom_id res chain seq x y z
N MET A 1 36.55 -5.58 14.27
CA MET A 1 36.42 -4.42 13.37
C MET A 1 34.92 -4.11 13.25
N THR A 2 34.42 -3.05 13.87
CA THR A 2 33.06 -2.57 13.65
C THR A 2 33.11 -1.48 12.59
N GLU A 3 33.13 -1.88 11.33
CA GLU A 3 33.00 -0.98 10.19
C GLU A 3 31.68 -0.21 10.36
N ARG A 4 31.74 1.11 10.59
CA ARG A 4 30.54 1.94 10.66
C ARG A 4 30.01 2.12 9.25
N ILE A 5 29.06 1.28 8.87
CA ILE A 5 28.35 1.41 7.59
C ILE A 5 27.70 2.80 7.56
N PRO A 6 27.96 3.64 6.54
CA PRO A 6 27.35 4.95 6.45
C PRO A 6 25.82 4.83 6.44
N PRO A 7 25.10 5.80 7.01
CA PRO A 7 23.65 5.76 7.06
C PRO A 7 23.10 5.72 5.63
N HIS A 8 22.44 4.62 5.30
CA HIS A 8 21.77 4.42 4.02
C HIS A 8 20.34 3.95 4.27
N LYS A 9 19.45 4.22 3.32
CA LYS A 9 18.10 3.67 3.30
C LYS A 9 17.98 2.67 2.17
N HIS A 10 16.94 1.86 2.20
CA HIS A 10 16.58 0.99 1.08
C HIS A 10 15.42 1.60 0.28
N CYS A 11 15.49 1.48 -1.04
CA CYS A 11 14.42 1.87 -1.95
C CYS A 11 13.14 1.12 -1.57
N ARG A 12 12.02 1.86 -1.39
CA ARG A 12 10.74 1.26 -0.98
C ARG A 12 10.11 0.30 -2.00
N GLN A 13 10.60 0.29 -3.24
CA GLN A 13 10.07 -0.55 -4.31
C GLN A 13 10.94 -1.79 -4.60
N CYS A 14 12.27 -1.65 -4.61
CA CYS A 14 13.19 -2.72 -5.03
C CYS A 14 14.24 -3.11 -3.98
N GLY A 15 14.40 -2.35 -2.90
CA GLY A 15 15.34 -2.66 -1.82
C GLY A 15 16.79 -2.18 -2.02
N ASN A 16 17.13 -1.56 -3.16
CA ASN A 16 18.48 -1.04 -3.40
C ASN A 16 18.90 0.01 -2.34
N ALA A 17 20.17 -0.01 -1.93
CA ALA A 17 20.73 0.99 -1.05
C ALA A 17 20.74 2.37 -1.72
N ILE A 18 20.19 3.37 -1.03
CA ILE A 18 20.04 4.74 -1.48
C ILE A 18 20.44 5.72 -0.37
N SER A 19 20.69 6.98 -0.74
CA SER A 19 21.01 8.02 0.22
C SER A 19 19.89 8.18 1.26
N PRO A 20 20.21 8.57 2.50
CA PRO A 20 19.21 8.72 3.55
C PRO A 20 18.16 9.81 3.24
N ASP A 21 18.42 10.73 2.33
CA ASP A 21 17.49 11.79 1.92
C ASP A 21 16.53 11.36 0.81
N SER A 22 16.81 10.24 0.14
CA SER A 22 15.98 9.71 -0.94
C SER A 22 15.10 8.55 -0.49
N THR A 23 13.98 8.34 -1.18
CA THR A 23 13.02 7.27 -0.88
C THR A 23 12.95 6.18 -1.97
N PHE A 24 13.39 6.51 -3.18
CA PHE A 24 13.41 5.62 -4.35
C PHE A 24 14.73 5.81 -5.10
N CYS A 25 15.26 4.73 -5.68
CA CYS A 25 16.48 4.77 -6.49
C CYS A 25 16.26 5.33 -7.90
N SER A 26 15.02 5.37 -8.39
CA SER A 26 14.66 5.83 -9.74
C SER A 26 13.19 6.25 -9.81
N ASP A 27 12.83 7.00 -10.84
CA ASP A 27 11.44 7.36 -11.12
C ASP A 27 10.59 6.13 -11.49
N SER A 28 11.17 5.14 -12.17
CA SER A 28 10.49 3.87 -12.42
C SER A 28 10.07 3.16 -11.13
N CYS A 29 10.92 3.20 -10.09
CA CYS A 29 10.59 2.64 -8.77
C CYS A 29 9.50 3.44 -8.06
N ARG A 30 9.54 4.78 -8.15
CA ARG A 30 8.52 5.68 -7.61
C ARG A 30 7.15 5.41 -8.24
N ASP A 31 7.11 5.30 -9.57
CA ASP A 31 5.88 5.10 -10.33
C ASP A 31 5.31 3.69 -10.16
N GLY A 32 6.17 2.67 -10.13
CA GLY A 32 5.78 1.30 -9.80
C GLY A 32 5.14 1.22 -8.41
N TYR A 33 5.74 1.87 -7.41
CA TYR A 33 5.20 1.93 -6.06
C TYR A 33 3.84 2.65 -6.03
N ARG A 34 3.73 3.81 -6.69
CA ARG A 34 2.47 4.56 -6.80
C ARG A 34 1.38 3.77 -7.53
N ALA A 35 1.72 3.03 -8.58
CA ALA A 35 0.79 2.14 -9.27
C ALA A 35 0.30 1.01 -8.35
N GLY A 36 1.20 0.42 -7.55
CA GLY A 36 0.86 -0.54 -6.51
C GLY A 36 -0.12 0.03 -5.47
N LEU A 37 0.13 1.25 -4.99
CA LEU A 37 -0.78 1.94 -4.07
C LEU A 37 -2.16 2.20 -4.68
N ARG A 38 -2.23 2.62 -5.95
CA ARG A 38 -3.51 2.81 -6.66
C ARG A 38 -4.31 1.51 -6.76
N ARG A 39 -3.64 0.38 -7.04
CA ARG A 39 -4.29 -0.94 -7.07
C ARG A 39 -4.82 -1.34 -5.70
N LYS A 40 -4.03 -1.20 -4.63
CA LYS A 40 -4.46 -1.47 -3.25
C LYS A 40 -5.63 -0.58 -2.83
N LYS A 41 -5.59 0.71 -3.17
CA LYS A 41 -6.70 1.65 -2.92
C LYS A 41 -8.00 1.20 -3.60
N ARG A 42 -7.92 0.78 -4.87
CA ARG A 42 -9.08 0.23 -5.60
C ARG A 42 -9.61 -1.05 -4.95
N GLN A 43 -8.74 -1.96 -4.53
CA GLN A 43 -9.15 -3.18 -3.80
C GLN A 43 -9.87 -2.85 -2.49
N LEU A 44 -9.35 -1.88 -1.71
CA LEU A 44 -9.99 -1.42 -0.48
C LEU A 44 -11.40 -0.86 -0.74
N TYR A 45 -11.58 -0.06 -1.79
CA TYR A 45 -12.91 0.43 -2.15
C TYR A 45 -13.88 -0.69 -2.53
N LEU A 46 -13.41 -1.73 -3.23
CA LEU A 46 -14.25 -2.90 -3.53
C LEU A 46 -14.68 -3.64 -2.25
N TYR A 47 -13.76 -3.82 -1.30
CA TYR A 47 -14.11 -4.43 -0.01
C TYR A 47 -15.10 -3.59 0.80
N TYR A 48 -14.94 -2.27 0.82
CA TYR A 48 -15.90 -1.40 1.47
C TYR A 48 -17.28 -1.45 0.82
N LEU A 49 -17.35 -1.47 -0.51
CA LEU A 49 -18.62 -1.62 -1.22
C LEU A 49 -19.29 -2.96 -0.87
N LEU A 50 -18.53 -4.06 -0.86
CA LEU A 50 -19.04 -5.37 -0.48
C LEU A 50 -19.56 -5.36 0.97
N LEU A 51 -18.83 -4.74 1.89
CA LEU A 51 -19.24 -4.62 3.29
C LEU A 51 -20.55 -3.83 3.43
N VAL A 52 -20.70 -2.70 2.71
CA VAL A 52 -21.96 -1.92 2.69
C VAL A 52 -23.12 -2.75 2.15
N VAL A 53 -22.91 -3.50 1.06
CA VAL A 53 -23.94 -4.38 0.50
C VAL A 53 -24.37 -5.45 1.51
N LEU A 54 -23.41 -6.09 2.18
CA LEU A 54 -23.71 -7.09 3.22
C LEU A 54 -24.48 -6.48 4.40
N LEU A 55 -24.14 -5.27 4.83
CA LEU A 55 -24.86 -4.57 5.89
C LEU A 55 -26.32 -4.29 5.49
N ILE A 56 -26.57 -3.79 4.28
CA ILE A 56 -27.92 -3.53 3.78
C ILE A 56 -28.73 -4.83 3.74
N LEU A 57 -28.12 -5.90 3.22
CA LEU A 57 -28.77 -7.21 3.19
C LEU A 57 -29.11 -7.67 4.61
N ALA A 58 -28.15 -7.67 5.53
CA ALA A 58 -28.36 -8.08 6.92
C ALA A 58 -29.50 -7.28 7.58
N LEU A 59 -29.51 -5.96 7.43
CA LEU A 59 -30.59 -5.11 7.95
C LEU A 59 -31.93 -5.45 7.30
N SER A 60 -31.98 -5.69 6.00
CA SER A 60 -33.21 -6.06 5.29
C SER A 60 -33.76 -7.42 5.71
N TYR A 61 -32.89 -8.38 6.09
CA TYR A 61 -33.28 -9.67 6.64
C TYR A 61 -33.81 -9.52 8.07
N VAL A 62 -33.14 -8.73 8.91
CA VAL A 62 -33.59 -8.47 10.29
C VAL A 62 -34.94 -7.77 10.31
N SER A 63 -35.18 -6.79 9.45
CA SER A 63 -36.47 -6.07 9.38
C SER A 63 -37.64 -6.93 8.87
N LYS A 64 -37.38 -8.12 8.33
CA LYS A 64 -38.39 -9.06 7.84
C LYS A 64 -38.67 -10.22 8.81
N LEU A 65 -37.87 -10.36 9.87
CA LEU A 65 -38.04 -11.35 10.92
C LEU A 65 -38.97 -10.81 12.02
#